data_AF-A0A814GKX5-F1
#
_entry.id   AF-A0A814GKX5-F1
#
_cell.length_a   1.000
_cell.length_b   1.000
_cell.length_c   1.000
_cell.angle_alpha   90.00
_cell.angle_beta   90.00
_cell.angle_gamma   90.00
#
_symmetry.space_group_name_H-M   'P 1'
#
loop_
_entity.id
_entity.type
_entity.pdbx_description
1 polymer ?
#
loop_
_entity_poly.entity_id
_entity_poly.type
_entity_poly.pdbx_seq_one_letter_code
_entity_poly.pdbx_strand_id
1 'polypeptide(L)'
;MVSFYRLTILCVIAIIFGVFMFFAIIWEPYCFFVKPYYSNDLSTLMTSDIYTVESSNSSSDSKDLIVVLVPRISTELIRRLELIDVNFDDHFSTNLLLLLGNDPYRFSLVYLTKRIKRKVFFLNVGVLFNLFPSGFDPCRVQTSYRVRGKWNYLMMIRFWFKHLFELPQLKNYEYIMRLDDDSKMTGHWINAFDEMRRRKAVYFANNVDIDIEEQLPGTMKLKQVTYEYLKQNHIEPKQPQVLRDAFGNNTVRNYYNNFEIIKMEFFRRKEIRQWIESIDSTNGIFHYRWGDAILRYLTFAIFAKPNQVLHRPDYNLSYCHKCP
;
A
#
# COMPACT_ATOMS: atom_id res chain seq x y z
N MET A 1 0.76 -28.80 57.18
CA MET A 1 -0.46 -28.35 56.47
C MET A 1 -0.26 -27.18 55.51
N VAL A 2 0.58 -26.17 55.81
CA VAL A 2 0.77 -24.97 54.95
C VAL A 2 1.49 -25.25 53.62
N SER A 3 2.40 -26.23 53.58
CA SER A 3 3.17 -26.59 52.36
C SER A 3 2.31 -27.23 51.26
N PHE A 4 1.37 -28.09 51.66
CA PHE A 4 0.49 -28.79 50.71
C PHE A 4 -0.47 -27.82 50.01
N TYR A 5 -1.04 -26.87 50.75
CA TYR A 5 -1.94 -25.85 50.20
C TYR A 5 -1.27 -24.94 49.16
N ARG A 6 0.00 -24.54 49.38
CA ARG A 6 0.77 -23.76 48.40
C ARG A 6 1.06 -24.53 47.13
N LEU A 7 1.35 -25.83 47.24
CA LEU A 7 1.60 -26.69 46.08
C LEU A 7 0.32 -26.89 45.26
N THR A 8 -0.83 -27.06 45.91
CA THR A 8 -2.13 -27.18 45.23
C THR A 8 -2.51 -25.88 44.50
N ILE A 9 -2.29 -24.72 45.12
CA ILE A 9 -2.54 -23.41 44.50
C ILE A 9 -1.63 -23.20 43.27
N LEU A 10 -0.34 -23.53 43.38
CA LEU A 10 0.60 -23.42 42.25
C LEU A 10 0.22 -24.35 41.09
N CYS A 11 -0.20 -25.59 41.37
CA CYS A 11 -0.69 -26.50 40.35
C CYS A 11 -1.96 -26.00 39.67
N VAL A 12 -2.92 -25.45 40.43
CA VAL A 12 -4.16 -24.87 39.87
C VAL A 12 -3.84 -23.66 38.98
N ILE A 13 -2.94 -22.77 39.42
CA ILE A 13 -2.50 -21.62 38.61
C ILE A 13 -1.80 -22.10 37.33
N ALA A 14 -0.93 -23.10 37.40
CA ALA A 14 -0.25 -23.65 36.24
C ALA A 14 -1.22 -24.32 35.24
N ILE A 15 -2.25 -25.02 35.74
CA ILE A 15 -3.31 -25.60 34.90
C ILE A 15 -4.14 -24.50 34.26
N ILE A 16 -4.57 -23.48 35.00
CA ILE A 16 -5.33 -22.34 34.45
C ILE A 16 -4.49 -21.61 33.39
N PHE A 17 -3.20 -21.38 33.65
CA PHE A 17 -2.29 -20.73 32.70
C PHE A 17 -2.05 -21.62 31.47
N GLY A 18 -1.90 -22.93 31.65
CA GLY A 18 -1.77 -23.91 30.58
C GLY A 18 -3.03 -23.99 29.71
N VAL A 19 -4.22 -23.97 30.32
CA VAL A 19 -5.51 -23.91 29.62
C VAL A 19 -5.66 -22.57 28.90
N PHE A 20 -5.31 -21.44 29.52
CA PHE A 20 -5.38 -20.13 28.89
C PHE A 20 -4.40 -20.00 27.72
N MET A 21 -3.18 -20.52 27.86
CA MET A 21 -2.20 -20.61 26.76
C MET A 21 -2.70 -21.52 25.65
N PHE A 22 -3.30 -22.67 25.98
CA PHE A 22 -3.91 -23.59 25.00
C PHE A 22 -5.08 -22.92 24.26
N PHE A 23 -5.95 -22.20 24.97
CA PHE A 23 -7.00 -21.38 24.35
C PHE A 23 -6.43 -20.22 23.54
N ALA A 24 -5.38 -19.52 23.97
CA ALA A 24 -4.74 -18.46 23.20
C ALA A 24 -3.97 -18.97 21.97
N ILE A 25 -3.52 -20.23 21.97
CA ILE A 25 -2.87 -20.90 20.84
C ILE A 25 -3.91 -21.41 19.83
N ILE A 26 -5.09 -21.85 20.30
CA ILE A 26 -6.16 -22.39 19.46
C ILE A 26 -7.12 -21.30 18.98
N TRP A 27 -7.33 -20.26 19.78
CA TRP A 27 -8.26 -19.17 19.49
C TRP A 27 -7.48 -17.94 19.06
N GLU A 28 -7.62 -17.61 17.79
CA GLU A 28 -7.15 -16.40 17.13
C GLU A 28 -7.69 -15.12 17.85
N PRO A 29 -6.90 -14.45 18.71
CA PRO A 29 -7.41 -13.39 19.61
C PRO A 29 -7.95 -12.17 18.85
N TYR A 30 -7.50 -11.95 17.61
CA TYR A 30 -7.95 -10.87 16.75
C TYR A 30 -9.49 -10.78 16.65
N CYS A 31 -10.18 -11.91 16.52
CA CYS A 31 -11.63 -11.93 16.33
C CYS A 31 -12.44 -11.68 17.60
N PHE A 32 -11.79 -11.72 18.75
CA PHE A 32 -12.42 -11.38 20.02
C PHE A 32 -12.26 -9.88 20.33
N PHE A 33 -11.13 -9.28 19.95
CA PHE A 33 -10.81 -7.89 20.29
C PHE A 33 -11.06 -6.89 19.16
N VAL A 34 -11.14 -7.33 17.90
CA VAL A 34 -11.33 -6.46 16.73
C VAL A 34 -12.68 -6.76 16.09
N LYS A 35 -13.59 -5.78 16.10
CA LYS A 35 -14.83 -5.87 15.33
C LYS A 35 -14.54 -5.49 13.87
N PRO A 36 -14.66 -6.42 12.90
CA PRO A 36 -14.48 -6.09 11.50
C PRO A 36 -15.54 -5.09 11.07
N TYR A 37 -15.14 -4.13 10.24
CA TYR A 37 -16.03 -3.11 9.70
C TYR A 37 -16.34 -3.41 8.23
N TYR A 38 -17.59 -3.21 7.83
CA TYR A 38 -18.06 -3.42 6.47
C TYR A 38 -18.76 -2.15 6.02
N SER A 39 -18.21 -1.48 5.01
CA SER A 39 -18.85 -0.35 4.35
C SER A 39 -18.42 -0.27 2.91
N ASN A 40 -19.35 0.19 2.08
CA ASN A 40 -19.12 0.50 0.68
C ASN A 40 -18.88 2.00 0.45
N ASP A 41 -19.00 2.83 1.49
CA ASP A 41 -18.84 4.28 1.41
C ASP A 41 -17.73 4.75 2.37
N LEU A 42 -16.64 5.26 1.77
CA LEU A 42 -15.48 5.82 2.47
C LEU A 42 -15.72 7.25 2.97
N SER A 43 -16.67 7.98 2.38
CA SER A 43 -16.90 9.39 2.71
C SER A 43 -17.39 9.59 4.14
N THR A 44 -18.13 8.61 4.67
CA THR A 44 -18.63 8.60 6.05
C THR A 44 -17.58 8.14 7.07
N LEU A 45 -16.54 7.42 6.62
CA LEU A 45 -15.47 6.89 7.46
C LEU A 45 -14.28 7.83 7.59
N MET A 46 -14.01 8.62 6.54
CA MET A 46 -12.87 9.53 6.47
C MET A 46 -13.26 10.94 6.93
N THR A 47 -13.83 11.05 8.13
CA THR A 47 -14.16 12.33 8.79
C THR A 47 -12.93 13.05 9.38
N SER A 48 -11.75 12.44 9.30
CA SER A 48 -10.50 13.07 9.72
C SER A 48 -10.02 14.08 8.66
N ASP A 49 -10.00 15.35 9.05
CA ASP A 49 -9.31 16.39 8.31
C ASP A 49 -7.81 16.05 8.24
N ILE A 50 -7.19 16.26 7.08
CA ILE A 50 -5.72 16.32 7.01
C ILE A 50 -5.31 17.47 7.91
N TYR A 51 -4.72 17.17 9.06
CA TYR A 51 -4.09 18.21 9.85
C TYR A 51 -2.66 18.41 9.38
N THR A 52 -2.30 19.68 9.28
CA THR A 52 -0.98 20.11 8.85
C THR A 52 -0.19 20.48 10.09
N VAL A 53 1.03 19.96 10.22
CA VAL A 53 2.02 20.57 11.11
C VAL A 53 2.95 21.35 10.21
N GLU A 54 2.69 22.64 10.06
CA GLU A 54 3.48 23.49 9.16
C GLU A 54 4.92 23.57 9.65
N SER A 55 5.85 23.00 8.87
CA SER A 55 7.24 23.44 8.90
C SER A 55 7.28 24.82 8.24
N SER A 56 7.91 25.77 8.92
CA SER A 56 8.02 27.15 8.47
C SER A 56 8.71 27.22 7.10
N ASN A 57 8.03 27.90 6.15
CA ASN A 57 8.49 28.30 4.81
C ASN A 57 8.23 27.32 3.64
N SER A 58 6.97 27.20 3.19
CA SER A 58 6.65 27.29 1.75
C SER A 58 5.14 27.23 1.50
N SER A 59 4.64 28.20 0.75
CA SER A 59 3.26 28.32 0.26
C SER A 59 3.07 27.54 -1.05
N SER A 60 3.40 26.25 -1.07
CA SER A 60 3.25 25.46 -2.30
C SER A 60 1.88 24.79 -2.37
N ASP A 61 0.97 25.37 -3.16
CA ASP A 61 -0.24 24.72 -3.70
C ASP A 61 0.13 23.65 -4.75
N SER A 62 1.12 22.80 -4.43
CA SER A 62 1.58 21.74 -5.31
C SER A 62 0.45 20.78 -5.65
N LYS A 63 0.29 20.50 -6.94
CA LYS A 63 -0.58 19.44 -7.44
C LYS A 63 0.06 18.05 -7.31
N ASP A 64 1.31 18.00 -6.87
CA ASP A 64 2.08 16.78 -6.68
C ASP A 64 2.25 16.47 -5.20
N LEU A 65 2.26 15.18 -4.87
CA LEU A 65 2.39 14.69 -3.51
C LEU A 65 3.30 13.48 -3.43
N ILE A 66 4.26 13.50 -2.50
CA ILE A 66 5.01 12.32 -2.09
C ILE A 66 4.25 11.67 -0.95
N VAL A 67 3.98 10.37 -1.04
CA VAL A 67 3.14 9.64 -0.08
C VAL A 67 3.91 8.45 0.47
N VAL A 68 3.94 8.34 1.80
CA VAL A 68 4.55 7.21 2.51
C VAL A 68 3.55 6.66 3.51
N LEU A 69 3.26 5.36 3.43
CA LEU A 69 2.44 4.65 4.42
C LEU A 69 3.36 4.06 5.49
N VAL A 70 3.19 4.50 6.73
CA VAL A 70 4.06 4.09 7.84
C VAL A 70 3.25 3.71 9.09
N PRO A 71 3.66 2.68 9.85
CA PRO A 71 3.00 2.35 11.11
C PRO A 71 3.28 3.39 12.20
N ARG A 72 4.45 4.04 12.15
CA ARG A 72 4.89 5.08 13.08
C ARG A 72 6.03 5.90 12.47
N ILE A 73 6.19 7.13 12.97
CA ILE A 73 7.32 8.00 12.61
C ILE A 73 8.54 7.60 13.44
N SER A 74 9.56 7.03 12.79
CA SER A 74 10.82 6.62 13.41
C SER A 74 11.99 7.51 12.97
N THR A 75 13.08 7.53 13.73
CA THR A 75 14.31 8.25 13.36
C THR A 75 14.87 7.77 12.02
N GLU A 76 14.76 6.48 11.74
CA GLU A 76 15.25 5.89 10.49
C GLU A 76 14.41 6.33 9.29
N LEU A 77 13.08 6.38 9.42
CA LEU A 77 12.21 6.97 8.42
C LEU A 77 12.61 8.42 8.12
N ILE A 78 12.86 9.22 9.17
CA ILE A 78 13.22 10.63 9.01
C ILE A 78 14.51 10.79 8.21
N ARG A 79 15.54 9.98 8.50
CA ARG A 79 16.79 9.99 7.73
C ARG A 79 16.57 9.66 6.25
N ARG A 80 15.64 8.75 5.95
CA ARG A 80 15.29 8.39 4.57
C ARG A 80 14.53 9.52 3.87
N LEU A 81 13.63 10.19 4.57
CA LEU A 81 12.92 11.37 4.06
C LEU A 81 13.88 12.55 3.83
N GLU A 82 14.90 12.73 4.68
CA GLU A 82 15.97 13.73 4.45
C GLU A 82 16.71 13.48 3.12
N LEU A 83 16.87 12.22 2.70
CA LEU A 83 17.47 11.92 1.40
C LEU A 83 16.65 12.46 0.23
N ILE A 84 15.32 12.52 0.36
CA ILE A 84 14.46 13.13 -0.68
C ILE A 84 14.80 14.63 -0.80
N ASP A 85 14.91 15.33 0.34
CA ASP A 85 15.30 16.75 0.36
C ASP A 85 16.71 17.01 -0.16
N VAL A 86 17.61 16.04 -0.04
CA VAL A 86 18.99 16.17 -0.56
C VAL A 86 19.04 15.91 -2.06
N ASN A 87 18.26 14.94 -2.54
CA ASN A 87 18.48 14.33 -3.85
C ASN A 87 17.42 14.67 -4.90
N PHE A 88 16.23 15.10 -4.51
CA PHE A 88 15.13 15.38 -5.44
C PHE A 88 15.15 16.85 -5.86
N ASP A 89 15.40 17.09 -7.16
CA ASP A 89 15.50 18.42 -7.76
C ASP A 89 14.11 19.02 -8.04
N ASP A 90 13.34 19.22 -6.97
CA ASP A 90 12.03 19.89 -6.99
C ASP A 90 12.03 21.18 -6.16
N HIS A 91 13.18 21.61 -5.64
CA HIS A 91 13.29 22.80 -4.78
C HIS A 91 12.32 22.78 -3.59
N PHE A 92 12.02 21.59 -3.05
CA PHE A 92 11.04 21.38 -1.97
C PHE A 92 9.60 21.76 -2.34
N SER A 93 9.28 21.90 -3.63
CA SER A 93 7.95 22.28 -4.08
C SER A 93 6.92 21.18 -3.81
N THR A 94 7.33 19.91 -3.86
CA THR A 94 6.42 18.78 -3.65
C THR A 94 6.21 18.51 -2.17
N ASN A 95 4.95 18.51 -1.78
CA ASN A 95 4.50 18.21 -0.43
C ASN A 95 4.71 16.73 -0.07
N LEU A 96 4.94 16.45 1.22
CA LEU A 96 5.03 15.10 1.76
C LEU A 96 3.78 14.76 2.58
N LEU A 97 3.13 13.63 2.32
CA LEU A 97 2.04 13.08 3.11
C LEU A 97 2.47 11.77 3.78
N LEU A 98 2.38 11.72 5.11
CA LEU A 98 2.53 10.50 5.89
C LEU A 98 1.14 9.92 6.22
N LEU A 99 0.86 8.76 5.65
CA LEU A 99 -0.31 7.97 5.97
C LEU A 99 0.00 7.09 7.16
N LEU A 100 -0.79 7.22 8.23
CA LEU A 100 -0.52 6.57 9.51
C LEU A 100 -1.67 5.65 9.93
N GLY A 101 -1.35 4.54 10.60
CA GLY A 101 -2.36 3.67 11.20
C GLY A 101 -2.96 4.22 12.51
N ASN A 102 -2.28 5.19 13.13
CA ASN A 102 -2.68 5.85 14.38
C ASN A 102 -2.12 7.28 14.41
N ASP A 103 -2.61 8.11 15.32
CA ASP A 103 -2.06 9.45 15.47
C ASP A 103 -0.60 9.42 15.95
N PRO A 104 0.28 10.24 15.36
CA PRO A 104 1.70 10.26 15.68
C PRO A 104 1.94 10.93 17.04
N TYR A 105 2.97 10.47 17.75
CA TYR A 105 3.42 11.12 18.97
C TYR A 105 3.93 12.54 18.69
N ARG A 106 3.55 13.50 19.55
CA ARG A 106 3.96 14.91 19.44
C ARG A 106 5.47 15.11 19.32
N PHE A 107 6.26 14.33 20.06
CA PHE A 107 7.72 14.41 19.98
C PHE A 107 8.26 14.01 18.59
N SER A 108 7.71 12.96 17.99
CA SER A 108 8.10 12.52 16.64
C SER A 108 7.78 13.59 15.59
N LEU A 109 6.64 14.28 15.73
CA LEU A 109 6.27 15.40 14.86
C LEU A 109 7.26 16.56 14.95
N VAL A 110 7.64 16.97 16.16
CA VAL A 110 8.63 18.03 16.38
C VAL A 110 9.98 17.65 15.80
N TYR A 111 10.40 16.40 15.95
CA TYR A 111 11.69 15.94 15.44
C TYR A 111 11.71 15.86 13.90
N LEU A 112 10.63 15.37 13.28
CA LEU A 112 10.45 15.33 11.83
C LEU A 112 10.44 16.73 11.21
N THR A 113 9.62 17.64 11.73
CA THR A 113 9.44 19.00 11.18
C THR A 113 10.67 19.91 11.31
N LYS A 114 11.59 19.60 12.24
CA LYS A 114 12.88 20.29 12.35
C LYS A 114 13.90 19.84 11.30
N ARG A 115 13.69 18.68 10.66
CA ARG A 115 14.65 18.04 9.75
C ARG A 115 14.22 18.09 8.30
N ILE A 116 12.93 17.93 8.06
CA ILE A 116 12.35 17.97 6.72
C ILE A 116 12.07 19.41 6.33
N LYS A 117 12.60 19.80 5.17
CA LYS A 117 12.51 21.15 4.61
C LYS A 117 11.18 21.38 3.90
N ARG A 118 10.65 20.36 3.22
CA ARG A 118 9.35 20.42 2.54
C ARG A 118 8.18 20.38 3.53
N LYS A 119 7.01 20.87 3.10
CA LYS A 119 5.77 20.84 3.89
C LYS A 119 5.31 19.39 4.11
N VAL A 120 4.91 19.07 5.34
CA VAL A 120 4.49 17.71 5.74
C VAL A 120 3.03 17.70 6.20
N PHE A 121 2.27 16.76 5.64
CA PHE A 121 0.89 16.45 5.96
C PHE A 121 0.78 15.08 6.63
N PHE A 122 -0.26 14.91 7.43
CA PHE A 122 -0.55 13.64 8.11
C PHE A 122 -2.00 13.25 7.85
N LEU A 123 -2.22 11.98 7.55
CA LEU A 123 -3.55 11.42 7.43
C LEU A 123 -3.61 10.07 8.13
N ASN A 124 -4.51 9.96 9.10
CA ASN A 124 -4.79 8.69 9.75
C ASN A 124 -5.70 7.85 8.86
N VAL A 125 -5.21 6.70 8.41
CA VAL A 125 -5.90 5.71 7.57
C VAL A 125 -6.16 4.40 8.31
N GLY A 126 -5.94 4.35 9.63
CA GLY A 126 -6.06 3.14 10.44
C GLY A 126 -7.44 2.45 10.35
N VAL A 127 -8.50 3.24 10.19
CA VAL A 127 -9.87 2.70 10.01
C VAL A 127 -9.98 1.82 8.75
N LEU A 128 -9.23 2.15 7.69
CA LEU A 128 -9.25 1.41 6.43
C LEU A 128 -8.60 0.03 6.55
N PHE A 129 -7.72 -0.14 7.53
CA PHE A 129 -7.06 -1.43 7.82
C PHE A 129 -7.97 -2.39 8.59
N ASN A 130 -9.20 -1.99 8.91
CA ASN A 130 -10.26 -2.84 9.47
C ASN A 130 -11.50 -2.90 8.57
N LEU A 131 -11.44 -2.30 7.38
CA LEU A 131 -12.52 -2.28 6.40
C LEU A 131 -12.40 -3.50 5.48
N PHE A 132 -13.20 -4.54 5.71
CA PHE A 132 -13.22 -5.74 4.88
C PHE A 132 -14.26 -5.63 3.75
N PRO A 133 -14.06 -6.33 2.61
CA PRO A 133 -15.10 -6.45 1.59
C PRO A 133 -16.38 -7.08 2.16
N SER A 134 -17.52 -6.71 1.59
CA SER A 134 -18.79 -7.33 1.96
C SER A 134 -18.77 -8.84 1.70
N GLY A 135 -19.24 -9.62 2.68
CA GLY A 135 -19.25 -11.09 2.60
C GLY A 135 -17.91 -11.77 2.92
N PHE A 136 -16.83 -11.04 3.16
CA PHE A 136 -15.57 -11.62 3.63
C PHE A 136 -15.56 -11.73 5.16
N ASP A 137 -15.48 -12.94 5.71
CA ASP A 137 -15.38 -13.15 7.16
C ASP A 137 -13.92 -13.41 7.58
N PRO A 138 -13.21 -12.41 8.15
CA PRO A 138 -11.81 -12.54 8.56
C PRO A 138 -11.58 -13.51 9.73
N CYS A 139 -12.64 -14.02 10.34
CA CYS A 139 -12.60 -14.96 11.46
C CYS A 139 -12.81 -16.40 11.05
N ARG A 140 -13.34 -16.64 9.84
CA ARG A 140 -13.60 -17.99 9.32
C ARG A 140 -12.70 -18.36 8.15
N VAL A 141 -12.14 -17.39 7.45
CA VAL A 141 -11.28 -17.64 6.29
C VAL A 141 -9.93 -18.18 6.73
N GLN A 142 -9.56 -19.35 6.21
CA GLN A 142 -8.23 -19.93 6.30
C GLN A 142 -7.47 -19.64 5.00
N THR A 143 -6.20 -19.26 5.10
CA THR A 143 -5.32 -19.01 3.95
C THR A 143 -4.34 -20.16 3.76
N SER A 144 -3.99 -20.46 2.50
CA SER A 144 -2.97 -21.47 2.17
C SER A 144 -1.53 -20.99 2.37
N TYR A 145 -1.34 -19.72 2.73
CA TYR A 145 -0.04 -19.08 2.92
C TYR A 145 0.07 -18.45 4.31
N ARG A 146 1.32 -18.20 4.74
CA ARG A 146 1.60 -17.51 6.02
C ARG A 146 1.18 -16.05 5.94
N VAL A 147 0.19 -15.66 6.75
CA VAL A 147 -0.24 -14.27 6.83
C VAL A 147 0.67 -13.46 7.76
N ARG A 148 1.05 -12.25 7.35
CA ARG A 148 1.85 -11.32 8.15
C ARG A 148 0.93 -10.34 8.89
N GLY A 149 0.94 -10.36 10.23
CA GLY A 149 0.14 -9.44 11.05
C GLY A 149 -1.37 -9.63 10.87
N LYS A 150 -1.81 -10.90 10.88
CA LYS A 150 -3.14 -11.49 10.57
C LYS A 150 -3.87 -11.00 9.30
N TRP A 151 -3.99 -9.70 9.06
CA TRP A 151 -4.59 -9.12 7.85
C TRP A 151 -3.88 -7.85 7.36
N ASN A 152 -3.00 -7.23 8.16
CA ASN A 152 -2.42 -5.91 7.88
C ASN A 152 -1.73 -5.82 6.52
N TYR A 153 -0.99 -6.85 6.12
CA TYR A 153 -0.32 -6.87 4.82
C TYR A 153 -1.31 -6.92 3.64
N LEU A 154 -2.41 -7.67 3.80
CA LEU A 154 -3.45 -7.82 2.78
C LEU A 154 -4.31 -6.55 2.68
N MET A 155 -4.52 -5.89 3.82
CA MET A 155 -5.13 -4.57 3.90
C MET A 155 -4.26 -3.50 3.25
N MET A 156 -2.94 -3.56 3.43
CA MET A 156 -2.00 -2.67 2.75
C MET A 156 -2.08 -2.85 1.22
N ILE A 157 -2.11 -4.09 0.73
CA ILE A 157 -2.32 -4.37 -0.71
C ILE A 157 -3.63 -3.73 -1.18
N ARG A 158 -4.74 -4.00 -0.49
CA ARG A 158 -6.05 -3.46 -0.85
C ARG A 158 -6.06 -1.94 -0.82
N PHE A 159 -5.39 -1.34 0.17
CA PHE A 159 -5.27 0.11 0.30
C PHE A 159 -4.58 0.74 -0.90
N TRP A 160 -3.40 0.24 -1.30
CA TRP A 160 -2.66 0.77 -2.44
C TRP A 160 -3.33 0.47 -3.78
N PHE A 161 -4.03 -0.65 -3.90
CA PHE A 161 -4.72 -1.02 -5.13
C PHE A 161 -6.03 -0.23 -5.31
N LYS A 162 -6.78 0.01 -4.24
CA LYS A 162 -8.14 0.58 -4.27
C LYS A 162 -8.26 1.90 -3.49
N HIS A 163 -8.16 1.82 -2.16
CA HIS A 163 -8.66 2.90 -1.28
C HIS A 163 -7.95 4.23 -1.46
N LEU A 164 -6.64 4.24 -1.77
CA LEU A 164 -5.88 5.48 -1.98
C LEU A 164 -6.57 6.42 -2.99
N PHE A 165 -7.10 5.88 -4.09
CA PHE A 165 -7.69 6.68 -5.17
C PHE A 165 -9.10 7.19 -4.85
N GLU A 166 -9.71 6.64 -3.81
CA GLU A 166 -11.06 6.98 -3.33
C GLU A 166 -11.02 8.00 -2.19
N LEU A 167 -9.84 8.29 -1.63
CA LEU A 167 -9.68 9.28 -0.55
C LEU A 167 -10.09 10.69 -1.01
N PRO A 168 -11.13 11.30 -0.41
CA PRO A 168 -11.56 12.66 -0.74
C PRO A 168 -10.45 13.70 -0.55
N GLN A 169 -9.62 13.48 0.46
CA GLN A 169 -8.41 14.25 0.79
C GLN A 169 -7.45 14.39 -0.40
N LEU A 170 -7.42 13.38 -1.28
CA LEU A 170 -6.48 13.31 -2.39
C LEU A 170 -7.09 13.79 -3.72
N LYS A 171 -8.35 14.28 -3.71
CA LYS A 171 -9.11 14.62 -4.92
C LYS A 171 -8.42 15.67 -5.81
N ASN A 172 -7.71 16.62 -5.22
CA ASN A 172 -7.14 17.76 -5.93
C ASN A 172 -5.69 17.55 -6.39
N TYR A 173 -5.05 16.43 -6.04
CA TYR A 173 -3.70 16.11 -6.51
C TYR A 173 -3.75 15.49 -7.90
N GLU A 174 -2.82 15.91 -8.75
CA GLU A 174 -2.63 15.42 -10.12
C GLU A 174 -1.77 14.15 -10.11
N TYR A 175 -0.62 14.19 -9.44
CA TYR A 175 0.29 13.06 -9.33
C TYR A 175 0.61 12.71 -7.87
N ILE A 176 0.75 11.41 -7.62
CA ILE A 176 1.25 10.88 -6.35
C ILE A 176 2.50 10.06 -6.61
N MET A 177 3.58 10.36 -5.90
CA MET A 177 4.76 9.50 -5.80
C MET A 177 4.66 8.68 -4.52
N ARG A 178 4.47 7.37 -4.65
CA ARG A 178 4.58 6.44 -3.52
C ARG A 178 6.06 6.14 -3.25
N LEU A 179 6.42 6.13 -1.98
CA LEU A 179 7.63 5.51 -1.45
C LEU A 179 7.26 4.59 -0.28
N ASP A 180 7.80 3.38 -0.26
CA ASP A 180 7.75 2.53 0.94
C ASP A 180 8.67 3.11 2.03
N ASP A 181 8.45 2.75 3.29
CA ASP A 181 9.12 3.35 4.46
C ASP A 181 10.62 3.01 4.57
N ASP A 182 11.10 2.05 3.79
CA ASP A 182 12.48 1.63 3.60
C ASP A 182 13.08 1.93 2.22
N SER A 183 12.42 2.82 1.48
CA SER A 183 12.92 3.40 0.24
C SER A 183 13.99 4.48 0.51
N LYS A 184 15.02 4.52 -0.33
CA LYS A 184 16.10 5.52 -0.30
C LYS A 184 16.33 6.07 -1.71
N MET A 185 16.20 7.38 -1.90
CA MET A 185 16.74 8.09 -3.08
C MET A 185 18.23 8.32 -2.83
N THR A 186 19.11 7.63 -3.56
CA THR A 186 20.54 7.53 -3.20
C THR A 186 21.48 8.39 -4.04
N GLY A 187 20.98 9.03 -5.09
CA GLY A 187 21.74 9.97 -5.92
C GLY A 187 20.83 11.05 -6.45
N HIS A 188 21.30 11.90 -7.36
CA HIS A 188 20.51 13.01 -7.90
C HIS A 188 19.29 12.53 -8.72
N TRP A 189 18.13 13.13 -8.46
CA TRP A 189 16.89 12.91 -9.20
C TRP A 189 16.41 14.20 -9.83
N ILE A 190 16.06 14.15 -11.12
CA ILE A 190 15.31 15.22 -11.77
C ILE A 190 13.91 15.35 -11.15
N ASN A 191 13.23 16.47 -11.41
CA ASN A 191 11.79 16.55 -11.14
C ASN A 191 11.00 15.57 -12.02
N ALA A 192 10.74 14.37 -11.49
CA ALA A 192 10.04 13.32 -12.19
C ALA A 192 8.56 13.67 -12.48
N PHE A 193 7.95 14.60 -11.72
CA PHE A 193 6.59 15.06 -12.01
C PHE A 193 6.53 15.92 -13.27
N ASP A 194 7.54 16.76 -13.50
CA ASP A 194 7.64 17.55 -14.74
C ASP A 194 7.83 16.65 -15.96
N GLU A 195 8.63 15.59 -15.82
CA GLU A 195 8.79 14.60 -16.87
C GLU A 195 7.48 13.85 -17.16
N MET A 196 6.72 13.47 -16.11
CA MET A 196 5.41 12.86 -16.26
C MET A 196 4.46 13.75 -17.07
N ARG A 197 4.40 15.05 -16.76
CA ARG A 197 3.59 16.03 -17.51
C ARG A 197 4.07 16.18 -18.94
N ARG A 198 5.38 16.37 -19.15
CA ARG A 198 6.00 16.55 -20.47
C ARG A 198 5.69 15.39 -21.41
N ARG A 199 5.71 14.16 -20.89
CA ARG A 199 5.43 12.94 -21.66
C ARG A 199 3.96 12.56 -21.71
N LYS A 200 3.09 13.30 -21.01
CA LYS A 200 1.67 12.94 -20.80
C LYS A 200 1.54 11.52 -20.23
N ALA A 201 2.48 11.15 -19.36
CA ALA A 201 2.54 9.84 -18.74
C ALA A 201 1.54 9.75 -17.59
N VAL A 202 1.08 8.51 -17.37
CA VAL A 202 0.13 8.15 -16.32
C VAL A 202 0.76 7.28 -15.25
N TYR A 203 1.94 6.72 -15.54
CA TYR A 203 2.70 5.91 -14.62
C TYR A 203 4.21 6.06 -14.81
N PHE A 204 4.92 6.14 -13.70
CA PHE A 204 6.38 6.05 -13.63
C PHE A 204 6.72 4.79 -12.82
N ALA A 205 7.07 3.74 -13.53
CA ALA A 205 7.39 2.44 -12.98
C ALA A 205 8.81 2.40 -12.40
N ASN A 206 8.98 1.63 -11.33
CA ASN A 206 10.29 1.12 -10.94
C ASN A 206 10.71 -0.06 -11.86
N ASN A 207 11.64 -0.88 -11.38
CA ASN A 207 12.03 -2.14 -12.02
C ASN A 207 10.83 -3.09 -12.18
N VAL A 208 10.88 -3.89 -13.23
CA VAL A 208 10.02 -5.07 -13.37
C VAL A 208 10.65 -6.21 -12.57
N ASP A 209 9.83 -6.91 -11.79
CA ASP A 209 10.21 -8.11 -11.06
C ASP A 209 9.24 -9.25 -11.40
N ILE A 210 9.51 -10.44 -10.86
CA ILE A 210 8.74 -11.65 -11.09
C ILE A 210 8.37 -12.30 -9.76
N ASP A 211 7.06 -12.48 -9.56
CA ASP A 211 6.53 -13.34 -8.51
C ASP A 211 6.30 -14.76 -9.03
N ILE A 212 6.41 -15.75 -8.15
CA ILE A 212 6.23 -17.18 -8.47
C ILE A 212 5.05 -17.79 -7.73
N GLU A 213 4.29 -18.63 -8.42
CA GLU A 213 3.07 -19.29 -7.92
C GLU A 213 3.33 -20.12 -6.66
N GLU A 214 4.50 -20.77 -6.56
CA GLU A 214 4.82 -21.61 -5.40
C GLU A 214 4.90 -20.80 -4.09
N GLN A 215 5.26 -19.52 -4.16
CA GLN A 215 5.37 -18.63 -2.99
C GLN A 215 4.10 -17.82 -2.72
N LEU A 216 3.35 -17.50 -3.77
CA LEU A 216 2.12 -16.71 -3.73
C LEU A 216 1.00 -17.50 -4.42
N PRO A 217 0.41 -18.50 -3.74
CA PRO A 217 -0.54 -19.40 -4.38
C PRO A 217 -1.78 -18.64 -4.85
N GLY A 218 -2.11 -18.79 -6.14
CA GLY A 218 -3.26 -18.19 -6.80
C GLY A 218 -2.94 -17.09 -7.83
N THR A 219 -1.68 -16.82 -8.15
CA THR A 219 -1.33 -15.92 -9.27
C THR A 219 -1.84 -16.44 -10.62
N MET A 220 -1.93 -17.75 -10.81
CA MET A 220 -2.52 -18.32 -12.03
C MET A 220 -4.05 -18.22 -12.07
N LYS A 221 -4.71 -18.17 -10.91
CA LYS A 221 -6.15 -17.82 -10.85
C LYS A 221 -6.40 -16.38 -11.28
N LEU A 222 -5.48 -15.46 -10.93
CA LEU A 222 -5.55 -14.06 -11.38
C LEU A 222 -5.51 -13.96 -12.90
N LYS A 223 -4.73 -14.83 -13.59
CA LYS A 223 -4.74 -14.92 -15.05
C LYS A 223 -6.15 -15.19 -15.59
N GLN A 224 -6.80 -16.25 -15.09
CA GLN A 224 -8.15 -16.61 -15.51
C GLN A 224 -9.13 -15.46 -15.27
N VAL A 225 -9.17 -14.92 -14.04
CA VAL A 225 -10.06 -13.79 -13.68
C VAL A 225 -9.83 -12.58 -14.58
N THR A 226 -8.57 -12.27 -14.90
CA THR A 226 -8.23 -11.15 -15.79
C THR A 226 -8.80 -11.36 -17.19
N TYR A 227 -8.54 -12.51 -17.82
CA TYR A 227 -9.03 -12.76 -19.18
C TYR A 227 -10.55 -12.91 -19.26
N GLU A 228 -11.18 -13.48 -18.24
CA GLU A 228 -12.65 -13.53 -18.14
C GLU A 228 -13.25 -12.13 -18.04
N TYR A 229 -12.69 -11.26 -17.18
CA TYR A 229 -13.13 -9.87 -17.07
C TYR A 229 -13.02 -9.13 -18.42
N LEU A 230 -11.89 -9.25 -19.10
CA LEU A 230 -11.67 -8.61 -20.41
C LEU A 230 -12.68 -9.10 -21.45
N LYS A 231 -12.93 -10.40 -21.50
CA LYS A 231 -13.89 -11.01 -22.43
C LYS A 231 -15.33 -10.54 -22.14
N GLN A 232 -15.76 -10.60 -20.88
CA GLN A 232 -17.12 -10.23 -20.47
C GLN A 232 -17.42 -8.75 -20.73
N ASN A 233 -16.43 -7.88 -20.54
CA ASN A 233 -16.59 -6.44 -20.69
C ASN A 233 -16.16 -5.92 -22.08
N HIS A 234 -15.79 -6.81 -23.01
CA HIS A 234 -15.33 -6.47 -24.36
C HIS A 234 -14.17 -5.45 -24.35
N ILE A 235 -13.20 -5.65 -23.44
CA ILE A 235 -12.04 -4.76 -23.28
C ILE A 235 -10.86 -5.31 -24.05
N GLU A 236 -10.37 -4.53 -25.01
CA GLU A 236 -9.10 -4.77 -25.68
C GLU A 236 -7.95 -4.12 -24.88
N PRO A 237 -6.94 -4.91 -24.43
CA PRO A 237 -5.78 -4.38 -23.75
C PRO A 237 -5.02 -3.37 -24.61
N LYS A 238 -4.63 -2.23 -24.03
CA LYS A 238 -3.81 -1.22 -24.70
C LYS A 238 -2.37 -1.68 -24.96
N GLN A 239 -1.91 -2.71 -24.25
CA GLN A 239 -0.61 -3.35 -24.44
C GLN A 239 -0.77 -4.89 -24.43
N PRO A 240 -1.30 -5.48 -25.50
CA PRO A 240 -1.65 -6.91 -25.52
C PRO A 240 -0.43 -7.82 -25.34
N GLN A 241 0.74 -7.42 -25.85
CA GLN A 241 1.96 -8.20 -25.67
C GLN A 241 2.48 -8.14 -24.23
N VAL A 242 2.44 -6.96 -23.60
CA VAL A 242 2.82 -6.79 -22.18
C VAL A 242 1.91 -7.61 -21.27
N LEU A 243 0.60 -7.65 -21.56
CA LEU A 243 -0.35 -8.48 -20.82
C LEU A 243 -0.10 -9.98 -21.02
N ARG A 244 0.17 -10.41 -22.26
CA ARG A 244 0.49 -11.80 -22.57
C ARG A 244 1.72 -12.25 -21.79
N ASP A 245 2.77 -11.44 -21.82
CA ASP A 245 4.04 -11.74 -21.16
C ASP A 245 4.01 -11.48 -19.64
N ALA A 246 2.91 -10.90 -19.12
CA ALA A 246 2.69 -10.75 -17.69
C ALA A 246 2.59 -12.12 -17.00
N PHE A 247 2.09 -13.14 -17.69
CA PHE A 247 1.85 -14.47 -17.13
C PHE A 247 2.71 -15.52 -17.82
N GLY A 248 3.74 -16.00 -17.13
CA GLY A 248 4.50 -17.18 -17.52
C GLY A 248 3.78 -18.49 -17.16
N ASN A 249 4.52 -19.60 -17.14
CA ASN A 249 3.96 -20.91 -16.76
C ASN A 249 3.57 -20.96 -15.27
N ASN A 250 4.48 -20.56 -14.39
CA ASN A 250 4.29 -20.49 -12.93
C ASN A 250 4.71 -19.12 -12.36
N THR A 251 4.77 -18.10 -13.22
CA THR A 251 5.30 -16.79 -12.84
C THR A 251 4.39 -15.67 -13.29
N VAL A 252 4.42 -14.56 -12.56
CA VAL A 252 3.71 -13.34 -12.91
C VAL A 252 4.62 -12.13 -12.75
N ARG A 253 4.65 -11.26 -13.76
CA ARG A 253 5.42 -10.02 -13.70
C ARG A 253 4.71 -8.98 -12.85
N ASN A 254 5.51 -8.19 -12.15
CA ASN A 254 5.03 -7.08 -11.38
C ASN A 254 5.94 -5.86 -11.58
N TYR A 255 5.43 -4.68 -11.25
CA TYR A 255 6.30 -3.52 -11.03
C TYR A 255 6.70 -3.51 -9.56
N TYR A 256 7.99 -3.39 -9.26
CA TYR A 256 8.51 -3.34 -7.90
C TYR A 256 8.17 -1.99 -7.23
N ASN A 257 6.88 -1.82 -6.93
CA ASN A 257 6.19 -0.56 -6.70
C ASN A 257 6.36 0.02 -5.28
N ASN A 258 7.41 -0.40 -4.57
CA ASN A 258 7.93 0.37 -3.43
C ASN A 258 8.32 1.79 -3.84
N PHE A 259 8.56 2.02 -5.14
CA PHE A 259 8.51 3.32 -5.78
C PHE A 259 7.53 3.29 -6.97
N GLU A 260 6.63 4.26 -7.06
CA GLU A 260 5.81 4.52 -8.24
C GLU A 260 5.37 5.99 -8.29
N ILE A 261 5.21 6.57 -9.49
CA ILE A 261 4.48 7.83 -9.66
C ILE A 261 3.23 7.57 -10.49
N ILE A 262 2.08 8.02 -10.00
CA ILE A 262 0.77 7.72 -10.58
C ILE A 262 0.02 9.01 -10.88
N LYS A 263 -0.59 9.09 -12.07
CA LYS A 263 -1.60 10.11 -12.36
C LYS A 263 -2.93 9.74 -11.70
N MET A 264 -3.41 10.56 -10.76
CA MET A 264 -4.62 10.27 -9.99
C MET A 264 -5.88 10.16 -10.86
N GLU A 265 -6.00 11.02 -11.86
CA GLU A 265 -7.12 11.00 -12.81
C GLU A 265 -7.23 9.66 -13.56
N PHE A 266 -6.10 8.99 -13.84
CA PHE A 266 -6.09 7.69 -14.53
C PHE A 266 -6.92 6.66 -13.76
N PHE A 267 -6.73 6.56 -12.44
CA PHE A 267 -7.44 5.61 -11.58
C PHE A 267 -8.89 6.00 -11.28
N ARG A 268 -9.27 7.26 -11.53
CA ARG A 268 -10.65 7.74 -11.37
C ARG A 268 -11.52 7.47 -12.59
N ARG A 269 -10.92 7.08 -13.72
CA ARG A 269 -11.67 6.68 -14.93
C ARG A 269 -12.59 5.50 -14.63
N LYS A 270 -13.78 5.54 -15.20
CA LYS A 270 -14.85 4.56 -14.92
C LYS A 270 -14.38 3.13 -15.18
N GLU A 271 -13.71 2.89 -16.31
CA GLU A 271 -13.25 1.57 -16.71
C GLU A 271 -12.20 0.98 -15.75
N ILE A 272 -11.35 1.82 -15.15
CA ILE A 272 -10.34 1.36 -14.18
C ILE A 272 -10.96 1.11 -12.81
N ARG A 273 -11.90 1.97 -12.39
CA ARG A 273 -12.65 1.73 -11.15
C ARG A 273 -13.41 0.42 -11.21
N GLN A 274 -14.08 0.14 -12.33
CA GLN A 274 -14.78 -1.13 -12.56
C GLN A 274 -13.81 -2.33 -12.54
N TRP A 275 -12.61 -2.19 -13.10
CA TRP A 275 -11.58 -3.22 -13.00
C TRP A 275 -11.16 -3.48 -11.56
N ILE A 276 -10.84 -2.43 -10.80
CA ILE A 276 -10.45 -2.53 -9.39
C ILE A 276 -11.56 -3.18 -8.55
N GLU A 277 -12.81 -2.75 -8.74
CA GLU A 277 -13.99 -3.31 -8.07
C GLU A 277 -14.19 -4.78 -8.43
N SER A 278 -14.02 -5.16 -9.70
CA SER A 278 -14.13 -6.55 -10.12
C SER A 278 -13.11 -7.45 -9.42
N ILE A 279 -11.86 -7.00 -9.30
CA ILE A 279 -10.82 -7.74 -8.59
C ILE A 279 -11.10 -7.79 -7.09
N ASP A 280 -11.43 -6.66 -6.46
CA ASP A 280 -11.73 -6.57 -5.03
C ASP A 280 -12.88 -7.51 -4.63
N SER A 281 -13.92 -7.61 -5.47
CA SER A 281 -15.08 -8.48 -5.23
C SER A 281 -14.78 -9.99 -5.25
N THR A 282 -13.67 -10.42 -5.88
CA THR A 282 -13.27 -11.84 -5.84
C THR A 282 -12.73 -12.27 -4.49
N ASN A 283 -12.44 -11.30 -3.59
CA ASN A 283 -11.66 -11.51 -2.37
C ASN A 283 -10.28 -12.13 -2.62
N GLY A 284 -9.77 -12.13 -3.87
CA GLY A 284 -8.52 -12.79 -4.24
C GLY A 284 -7.29 -12.17 -3.57
N ILE A 285 -7.32 -10.87 -3.25
CA ILE A 285 -6.31 -10.23 -2.39
C ILE A 285 -6.17 -10.99 -1.07
N PHE A 286 -7.29 -11.36 -0.44
CA PHE A 286 -7.29 -12.03 0.86
C PHE A 286 -7.07 -13.54 0.74
N HIS A 287 -7.62 -14.20 -0.29
CA HIS A 287 -7.49 -15.65 -0.46
C HIS A 287 -6.15 -16.09 -1.03
N TYR A 288 -5.50 -15.24 -1.83
CA TYR A 288 -4.35 -15.61 -2.66
C TYR A 288 -3.18 -14.63 -2.58
N ARG A 289 -3.29 -13.55 -1.78
CA ARG A 289 -2.25 -12.52 -1.65
C ARG A 289 -1.87 -11.91 -3.00
N TRP A 290 -2.85 -11.61 -3.84
CA TRP A 290 -2.61 -10.88 -5.09
C TRP A 290 -2.04 -9.50 -4.78
N GLY A 291 -0.72 -9.38 -4.89
CA GLY A 291 0.01 -8.16 -4.54
C GLY A 291 -0.40 -6.98 -5.41
N ASP A 292 -0.42 -5.79 -4.82
CA ASP A 292 -0.72 -4.54 -5.52
C ASP A 292 0.29 -4.28 -6.65
N ALA A 293 1.54 -4.72 -6.51
CA ALA A 293 2.56 -4.72 -7.55
C ALA A 293 2.13 -5.46 -8.84
N ILE A 294 1.59 -6.68 -8.69
CA ILE A 294 1.09 -7.50 -9.80
C ILE A 294 -0.15 -6.84 -10.39
N LEU A 295 -1.09 -6.44 -9.53
CA LEU A 295 -2.34 -5.81 -9.94
C LEU A 295 -2.09 -4.49 -10.68
N ARG A 296 -1.06 -3.73 -10.27
CA ARG A 296 -0.63 -2.50 -10.94
C ARG A 296 -0.06 -2.79 -12.33
N TYR A 297 0.79 -3.81 -12.46
CA TYR A 297 1.33 -4.24 -13.75
C TYR A 297 0.22 -4.58 -14.74
N LEU A 298 -0.76 -5.39 -14.31
CA LEU A 298 -1.91 -5.75 -15.13
C LEU A 298 -2.76 -4.52 -15.50
N THR A 299 -3.02 -3.63 -14.54
CA THR A 299 -3.85 -2.42 -14.78
C THR A 299 -3.25 -1.55 -15.88
N PHE A 300 -1.93 -1.33 -15.90
CA PHE A 300 -1.30 -0.54 -16.96
C PHE A 300 -1.15 -1.29 -18.28
N ALA A 301 -0.94 -2.60 -18.26
CA ALA A 301 -0.96 -3.41 -19.48
C ALA A 301 -2.34 -3.35 -20.18
N ILE A 302 -3.43 -3.33 -19.40
CA ILE A 302 -4.78 -3.29 -19.92
C ILE A 302 -5.18 -1.87 -20.36
N PHE A 303 -4.91 -0.82 -19.56
CA PHE A 303 -5.57 0.48 -19.74
C PHE A 303 -4.67 1.65 -20.15
N ALA A 304 -3.34 1.51 -20.16
CA ALA A 304 -2.41 2.57 -20.58
C ALA A 304 -1.73 2.24 -21.91
N LYS A 305 -1.52 3.26 -22.74
CA LYS A 305 -0.70 3.12 -23.96
C LYS A 305 0.79 2.98 -23.58
N PRO A 306 1.62 2.34 -24.40
CA PRO A 306 3.05 2.16 -24.10
C PRO A 306 3.78 3.45 -23.74
N ASN A 307 3.53 4.54 -24.47
CA ASN A 307 4.17 5.84 -24.24
C ASN A 307 3.70 6.57 -22.97
N GLN A 308 2.69 6.05 -22.26
CA GLN A 308 2.19 6.62 -21.02
C GLN A 308 2.82 5.97 -19.77
N VAL A 309 3.63 4.93 -19.96
CA VAL A 309 4.39 4.28 -18.88
C VAL A 309 5.87 4.62 -19.07
N LEU A 310 6.43 5.31 -18.08
CA LEU A 310 7.86 5.61 -18.01
C LEU A 310 8.52 4.62 -17.06
N HIS A 311 9.81 4.32 -17.26
CA HIS A 311 10.56 3.41 -16.41
C HIS A 311 11.76 4.13 -15.78
N ARG A 312 11.89 4.04 -14.45
CA ARG A 312 13.01 4.64 -13.70
C ARG A 312 14.40 4.30 -14.24
N PRO A 313 14.70 3.04 -14.62
CA PRO A 313 15.99 2.72 -15.23
C PRO A 313 16.33 3.56 -16.47
N ASP A 314 15.34 3.94 -17.29
CA ASP A 314 15.57 4.72 -18.52
C ASP A 314 16.07 6.15 -18.24
N TYR A 315 15.87 6.64 -17.01
CA TYR A 315 16.31 7.96 -16.55
C TYR A 315 17.54 7.90 -15.63
N ASN A 316 18.10 6.71 -15.39
CA ASN A 316 19.26 6.49 -14.50
C ASN A 316 19.07 7.06 -13.08
N LEU A 317 17.85 7.07 -12.56
CA LEU A 317 17.55 7.65 -11.24
C LEU A 317 17.91 6.68 -10.12
N SER A 318 18.99 6.95 -9.38
CA SER A 318 19.52 6.07 -8.34
C SER A 318 18.53 5.86 -7.18
N TYR A 319 18.11 4.61 -7.00
CA TYR A 319 17.08 4.22 -6.05
C TYR A 319 17.48 2.94 -5.34
N CYS A 320 17.05 2.80 -4.10
CA CYS A 320 17.17 1.56 -3.38
C CYS A 320 15.97 1.29 -2.46
N HIS A 321 15.62 0.01 -2.33
CA HIS A 321 14.70 -0.51 -1.33
C HIS A 321 15.39 -1.69 -0.62
N LYS A 322 15.46 -1.65 0.72
CA LYS A 322 16.19 -2.62 1.57
C LYS A 322 17.70 -2.75 1.34
N CYS A 323 18.40 -1.65 1.06
CA CYS A 323 19.86 -1.63 1.10
C CYS A 323 20.41 -1.42 2.51
N PRO A 324 21.67 -1.85 2.72
CA PRO A 324 22.47 -1.54 3.91
C PRO A 324 22.35 -0.10 4.40
#